data_AF-X1JG18-F1
#
_entry.id   AF-X1JG18-F1
#
_cell.length_a   1.000
_cell.length_b   1.000
_cell.length_c   1.000
_cell.angle_alpha   90.00
_cell.angle_beta   90.00
_cell.angle_gamma   90.00
#
_symmetry.space_group_name_H-M   'P 1'
#
loop_
_entity.id
_entity.type
_entity.pdbx_description
1 polymer ?
#
loop_
_entity_poly.entity_id
_entity_poly.type
_entity_poly.pdbx_seq_one_letter_code
_entity_poly.pdbx_strand_id
1 'polypeptide(L)' 'MTPEKFPVFKIPELMNGIFLSRPNRFIGEIEYKGEVETAHIHDPGRLKELLIKGVDVLFTYSKGKLKYYI' A
#
# COMPACT_ATOMS: atom_id res chain seq x y z
N MET A 1 28.54 17.48 13.47
CA MET A 1 27.91 17.95 12.22
C MET A 1 27.22 16.75 11.59
N THR A 2 25.90 16.65 11.71
CA THR A 2 25.13 15.54 11.12
C THR A 2 25.17 15.71 9.60
N PRO A 3 25.53 14.70 8.80
CA PRO A 3 25.54 14.84 7.35
C PRO A 3 24.13 15.13 6.85
N GLU A 4 24.00 16.11 5.95
CA GLU A 4 22.74 16.38 5.25
C GLU A 4 22.32 15.13 4.47
N LYS A 5 21.09 14.66 4.73
CA LYS A 5 20.52 13.51 4.04
C LYS A 5 19.80 13.99 2.78
N PHE A 6 20.36 13.67 1.62
CA PHE A 6 19.70 13.89 0.33
C PHE A 6 18.91 12.65 -0.08
N PRO A 7 17.65 12.78 -0.53
CA PRO A 7 16.87 11.65 -1.00
C PRO A 7 17.48 11.11 -2.32
N VAL A 8 17.72 9.80 -2.38
CA VAL A 8 18.23 9.13 -3.60
C VAL A 8 17.11 8.99 -4.64
N PHE A 9 15.87 8.80 -4.19
CA PHE A 9 14.70 8.63 -5.05
C PHE A 9 13.44 9.06 -4.31
N LYS A 10 12.46 9.58 -5.06
CA LYS A 10 11.13 9.92 -4.54
C LYS A 10 10.11 9.14 -5.33
N ILE A 11 9.28 8.37 -4.64
CA ILE A 11 8.14 7.69 -5.26
C ILE A 11 7.05 8.74 -5.48
N PRO A 12 6.63 9.00 -6.72
CA PRO A 12 5.56 9.95 -7.00
C PRO A 12 4.20 9.36 -6.62
N GLU A 13 3.22 10.24 -6.36
CA GLU A 13 1.80 9.86 -6.21
C GLU A 13 1.53 8.78 -5.14
N LEU A 14 2.30 8.80 -4.05
CA LEU A 14 1.99 7.99 -2.87
C LEU A 14 0.80 8.59 -2.11
N MET A 15 -0.16 7.73 -1.80
CA MET A 15 -1.34 8.03 -1.01
C MET A 15 -1.30 7.20 0.28
N ASN A 16 -1.93 7.72 1.33
CA ASN A 16 -2.12 7.02 2.60
C ASN A 16 -3.56 6.49 2.68
N GLY A 17 -3.72 5.28 3.21
CA GLY A 17 -5.00 4.67 3.50
C GLY A 17 -4.89 3.66 4.65
N ILE A 18 -6.01 3.08 5.05
CA ILE A 18 -6.07 2.09 6.14
C ILE A 18 -6.26 0.71 5.54
N PHE A 19 -5.41 -0.23 5.89
CA PHE A 19 -5.57 -1.63 5.48
C PHE A 19 -6.78 -2.26 6.16
N LEU A 20 -7.69 -2.85 5.39
CA LEU A 20 -8.92 -3.46 5.92
C LEU A 20 -8.83 -4.99 5.94
N SER A 21 -8.48 -5.60 4.80
CA SER A 21 -8.52 -7.04 4.66
C SER A 21 -7.62 -7.54 3.52
N ARG A 22 -7.34 -8.84 3.52
CA ARG A 22 -6.58 -9.53 2.47
C ARG A 22 -7.38 -10.73 1.93
N PRO A 23 -8.32 -10.53 0.99
CA PRO A 23 -9.20 -11.62 0.54
C PRO A 23 -8.43 -12.81 -0.05
N ASN A 24 -7.29 -12.55 -0.69
CA ASN A 24 -6.38 -13.60 -1.15
C ASN A 24 -4.94 -13.09 -1.23
N ARG A 25 -4.00 -13.95 -1.64
CA ARG A 25 -2.57 -13.61 -1.62
C ARG A 25 -2.17 -12.42 -2.52
N PHE A 26 -3.02 -12.01 -3.47
CA PHE A 26 -2.74 -10.94 -4.43
C PHE A 26 -3.63 -9.71 -4.28
N ILE A 27 -4.65 -9.74 -3.42
CA ILE A 27 -5.64 -8.66 -3.27
C ILE A 27 -5.65 -8.18 -1.82
N GLY A 28 -5.56 -6.87 -1.64
CA GLY A 28 -5.83 -6.17 -0.39
C GLY A 28 -6.99 -5.20 -0.56
N GLU A 29 -7.74 -5.00 0.51
CA GLU A 29 -8.77 -3.96 0.62
C GLU A 29 -8.25 -2.85 1.52
N ILE A 30 -8.46 -1.59 1.10
CA ILE A 30 -8.04 -0.40 1.83
C ILE A 30 -9.21 0.58 1.95
N GLU A 31 -9.26 1.29 3.07
CA GLU A 31 -10.11 2.47 3.21
C GLU A 31 -9.35 3.69 2.72
N TYR A 32 -9.94 4.42 1.78
CA TYR A 32 -9.41 5.69 1.29
C TYR A 32 -10.55 6.65 0.99
N LYS A 33 -10.51 7.84 1.60
CA LYS A 33 -11.56 8.87 1.46
C LYS A 33 -12.97 8.37 1.80
N GLY A 34 -13.08 7.47 2.79
CA GLY A 34 -14.35 6.89 3.24
C GLY A 34 -14.88 5.76 2.35
N GLU A 35 -14.16 5.39 1.28
CA GLU A 35 -14.55 4.31 0.36
C GLU A 35 -13.61 3.10 0.52
N VAL A 36 -14.15 1.90 0.26
CA VAL A 36 -13.36 0.67 0.22
C VAL A 36 -12.86 0.46 -1.20
N GLU A 37 -11.53 0.37 -1.34
CA GLU A 37 -10.85 0.21 -2.62
C GLU A 37 -10.00 -1.07 -2.63
N THR A 38 -9.82 -1.65 -3.82
CA THR A 38 -9.00 -2.85 -3.98
C THR A 38 -7.62 -2.51 -4.55
N ALA A 39 -6.60 -3.10 -3.96
CA ALA A 39 -5.21 -2.96 -4.40
C ALA A 39 -4.55 -4.32 -4.61
N HIS A 40 -3.60 -4.37 -5.54
CA HIS A 40 -2.78 -5.54 -5.75
C HIS A 40 -1.61 -5.56 -4.77
N ILE A 41 -1.36 -6.72 -4.17
CA ILE A 41 -0.25 -6.95 -3.25
C ILE A 41 0.88 -7.66 -4.00
N HIS A 42 2.05 -7.02 -4.08
CA HIS A 42 3.19 -7.56 -4.82
C HIS A 42 3.94 -8.69 -4.11
N ASP A 43 4.01 -8.69 -2.76
CA ASP A 43 4.59 -9.80 -1.98
C ASP A 43 3.47 -10.71 -1.43
N PRO A 44 3.14 -11.82 -2.13
CA PRO A 44 2.08 -12.70 -1.71
C PRO A 44 2.42 -13.54 -0.47
N GLY A 45 3.68 -13.58 -0.02
CA GLY A 45 4.13 -14.49 1.03
C GLY A 45 4.27 -13.85 2.41
N ARG A 46 5.13 -12.84 2.53
CA ARG A 46 5.71 -12.43 3.83
C ARG A 46 4.85 -11.45 4.63
N LEU A 47 3.78 -10.93 4.02
CA LEU A 47 3.07 -9.76 4.55
C LEU A 47 1.94 -10.06 5.55
N LYS A 48 1.69 -11.31 5.95
CA LYS A 48 0.54 -11.63 6.82
C LYS A 48 0.61 -10.97 8.21
N GLU A 49 1.82 -10.76 8.73
CA GLU A 49 2.03 -10.14 10.05
C GLU A 49 2.13 -8.61 9.97
N LEU A 50 2.36 -8.06 8.78
CA LEU A 50 2.50 -6.62 8.54
C LEU A 50 1.18 -5.98 8.09
N LEU A 51 0.45 -6.64 7.18
CA LEU A 51 -0.85 -6.20 6.69
C LEU A 51 -1.97 -6.74 7.58
N ILE A 52 -2.00 -6.26 8.81
CA ILE A 52 -3.10 -6.50 9.75
C ILE A 52 -4.14 -5.38 9.63
N LYS A 53 -5.40 -5.69 9.92
CA LYS A 53 -6.48 -4.70 9.84
C LYS A 53 -6.19 -3.48 10.71
N GLY A 54 -6.36 -2.28 10.14
CA GLY A 54 -6.21 -1.01 10.82
C GLY A 54 -4.85 -0.35 10.69
N VAL A 55 -3.86 -0.99 10.03
CA VAL A 55 -2.55 -0.33 9.82
C VAL A 55 -2.60 0.66 8.69
N ASP A 56 -1.80 1.71 8.82
CA ASP A 56 -1.54 2.65 7.72
C ASP A 56 -0.77 1.94 6.61
N VAL A 57 -1.22 2.14 5.37
CA VAL A 57 -0.55 1.68 4.17
C VAL A 57 -0.33 2.82 3.20
N LEU A 58 0.84 2.77 2.57
CA LEU A 58 1.15 3.57 1.41
C LEU A 58 0.73 2.80 0.17
N PHE A 59 0.01 3.46 -0.73
CA PHE A 59 -0.41 2.87 -1.99
C PHE A 59 -0.32 3.88 -3.12
N THR A 60 -0.33 3.40 -4.36
CA THR A 60 -0.30 4.24 -5.57
C THR A 60 -1.14 3.65 -6.69
N TYR A 61 -1.35 4.41 -7.76
CA TYR A 61 -2.10 3.93 -8.92
C TYR A 61 -1.40 2.75 -9.60
N SER A 62 -2.22 1.77 -9.98
CA SER A 62 -1.77 0.60 -10.72
C SER A 62 -1.99 0.77 -12.22
N LYS A 63 -1.16 0.08 -13.01
CA LYS A 63 -1.32 -0.08 -14.47
C LYS A 63 -1.96 -1.42 -14.86
N GLY A 64 -2.26 -2.27 -13.87
CA GLY A 64 -2.83 -3.59 -14.04
C GLY A 64 -4.35 -3.63 -13.89
N LYS A 65 -4.87 -4.83 -13.58
CA LYS A 65 -6.31 -5.06 -13.44
C LYS A 65 -6.93 -4.38 -12.21
N LEU A 66 -6.17 -4.28 -11.12
CA LEU A 66 -6.61 -3.58 -9.91
C LEU A 66 -6.20 -2.12 -9.97
N LYS A 67 -6.99 -1.26 -9.33
CA LYS A 67 -6.85 0.21 -9.39
C LYS A 67 -5.58 0.71 -8.69
N TYR A 68 -5.14 0.02 -7.65
CA TYR A 68 -4.00 0.43 -6.82
C TYR A 68 -2.98 -0.69 -6.61
N TYR A 69 -1.76 -0.29 -6.22
CA TYR A 69 -0.71 -1.15 -5.69
C TYR A 69 -0.46 -0.80 -4.22
N ILE A 70 -0.38 -1.82 -3.37
CA ILE A 70 0.22 -1.75 -2.02
C ILE A 70 1.58 -2.46 -2.09
#